data_AF-A0A914XAT3-F1
#
_entry.id   AF-A0A914XAT3-F1
#
_cell.length_a   1.000
_cell.length_b   1.000
_cell.length_c   1.000
_cell.angle_alpha   90.00
_cell.angle_beta   90.00
_cell.angle_gamma   90.00
#
_symmetry.space_group_name_H-M   'P 1'
#
loop_
_entity.id
_entity.type
_entity.pdbx_description
1 polymer ?
#
loop_
_entity_poly.entity_id
_entity_poly.type
_entity_poly.pdbx_seq_one_letter_code
_entity_poly.pdbx_strand_id
1 'polypeptide(L)'
;MNTITSAAVLLLVCCVGYGYADRALMPPCCRNLIGDVACARLKADSATAFMNRCNTEADFRIIQCCTLCENSSPTSSYETAAPALANAECFDRMSTAYCKKYVDGTDVWSSGTWTCEGLHAAVAFRICRLSCGYCTVTGSTTVASVVATAWTLTNAQDTAQCSGLGK
;
A
#
# COMPACT_ATOMS: atom_id res chain seq x y z
N MET A 1 -12.65 54.23 22.39
CA MET A 1 -12.24 53.59 21.14
C MET A 1 -11.06 52.68 21.47
N ASN A 2 -11.34 51.42 21.80
CA ASN A 2 -10.30 50.46 22.18
C ASN A 2 -10.17 49.45 21.04
N THR A 3 -9.03 49.50 20.37
CA THR A 3 -8.63 48.60 19.29
C THR A 3 -8.27 47.24 19.89
N ILE A 4 -9.15 46.26 19.67
CA ILE A 4 -8.88 44.85 19.94
C ILE A 4 -7.90 44.38 18.88
N THR A 5 -6.67 44.07 19.29
CA THR A 5 -5.60 43.58 18.41
C THR A 5 -5.88 42.15 17.95
N SER A 6 -6.14 42.03 16.65
CA SER A 6 -6.25 40.80 15.87
C SER A 6 -4.95 39.98 15.90
N ALA A 7 -4.75 39.17 16.93
CA ALA A 7 -3.73 38.12 16.92
C ALA A 7 -4.21 36.80 17.55
N ALA A 8 -5.27 36.82 18.37
CA ALA A 8 -5.72 35.63 19.11
C ALA A 8 -6.73 34.73 18.37
N VAL A 9 -7.26 35.15 17.21
CA VAL A 9 -8.31 34.39 16.48
C VAL A 9 -7.72 33.47 15.40
N LEU A 10 -6.44 33.62 15.02
CA LEU A 10 -5.81 32.81 13.97
C LEU A 10 -5.12 31.52 14.48
N LEU A 11 -5.10 31.26 15.79
CA LEU A 11 -4.42 30.07 16.35
C LEU A 11 -5.32 28.85 16.56
N LEU A 12 -6.61 28.93 16.18
CA LEU A 12 -7.59 27.86 16.42
C LEU A 12 -8.00 27.07 15.17
N VAL A 13 -7.29 27.21 14.04
CA VAL A 13 -7.62 26.51 12.78
C VAL A 13 -6.65 25.37 12.41
N CYS A 14 -5.51 25.20 13.10
CA CYS A 14 -4.57 24.11 12.78
C CYS A 14 -4.82 22.79 13.56
N CYS A 15 -5.76 22.78 14.51
CA CYS A 15 -6.01 21.61 15.37
C CYS A 15 -7.29 20.83 15.02
N VAL A 16 -7.92 21.11 13.87
CA VAL A 16 -8.80 20.09 13.26
C VAL A 16 -7.90 19.08 12.55
N GLY A 17 -7.04 18.43 13.34
CA GLY A 17 -6.47 17.14 12.98
C GLY A 17 -7.63 16.16 12.95
N TYR A 18 -8.36 16.12 11.83
CA TYR A 18 -9.02 14.89 11.44
C TYR A 18 -7.94 13.83 11.51
N GLY A 19 -8.07 12.90 12.45
CA GLY A 19 -7.18 11.77 12.59
C GLY A 19 -7.15 11.03 11.27
N TYR A 20 -6.16 11.33 10.44
CA TYR A 20 -5.70 10.43 9.40
C TYR A 20 -4.82 9.43 10.13
N ALA A 21 -5.48 8.48 10.77
CA ALA A 21 -4.84 7.26 11.19
C ALA A 21 -4.10 6.66 9.97
N ASP A 22 -2.88 6.22 10.24
CA ASP A 22 -1.84 5.70 9.35
C ASP A 22 -2.28 5.39 7.92
N ARG A 23 -2.26 6.41 7.04
CA ARG A 23 -2.22 6.18 5.60
C ARG A 23 -0.83 5.64 5.26
N ALA A 24 -0.76 4.60 4.44
CA ALA A 24 0.49 4.06 3.96
C ALA A 24 1.28 5.15 3.23
N LEU A 25 2.40 5.54 3.82
CA LEU A 25 3.43 6.38 3.20
C LEU A 25 4.31 5.53 2.26
N MET A 26 4.35 4.22 2.49
CA MET A 26 5.18 3.28 1.77
C MET A 26 4.40 2.05 1.27
N PRO A 27 4.70 1.56 0.04
CA PRO A 27 4.18 0.28 -0.45
C PRO A 27 4.52 -0.92 0.43
N PRO A 28 3.83 -2.06 0.25
CA PRO A 28 4.36 -3.35 0.64
C PRO A 28 5.70 -3.63 -0.06
N CYS A 29 6.60 -4.30 0.64
CA CYS A 29 7.87 -4.70 0.05
C CYS A 29 7.71 -5.66 -1.12
N CYS A 30 8.48 -5.43 -2.19
CA CYS A 30 8.55 -6.28 -3.36
C CYS A 30 9.40 -7.53 -3.04
N ARG A 31 8.75 -8.58 -2.54
CA ARG A 31 9.35 -9.90 -2.32
C ARG A 31 8.43 -11.00 -2.87
N ASN A 32 8.96 -12.20 -3.02
CA ASN A 32 8.13 -13.38 -3.30
C ASN A 32 7.54 -13.89 -1.99
N LEU A 33 6.43 -13.29 -1.52
CA LEU A 33 5.84 -13.64 -0.22
C LEU A 33 5.42 -15.11 -0.12
N ILE A 34 5.01 -15.73 -1.23
CA ILE A 34 4.68 -17.17 -1.25
C ILE A 34 5.93 -18.06 -1.41
N GLY A 35 7.12 -17.47 -1.50
CA GLY A 35 8.42 -18.12 -1.64
C GLY A 35 8.91 -18.20 -3.09
N ASP A 36 10.22 -18.03 -3.29
CA ASP A 36 10.86 -18.07 -4.61
C ASP A 36 10.59 -19.39 -5.35
N VAL A 37 10.65 -20.51 -4.63
CA VAL A 37 10.39 -21.85 -5.19
C VAL A 37 8.94 -21.98 -5.66
N ALA A 38 7.98 -21.43 -4.93
CA ALA A 38 6.57 -21.48 -5.32
C ALA A 38 6.32 -20.64 -6.57
N CYS A 39 6.84 -19.41 -6.60
CA CYS A 39 6.75 -18.55 -7.78
C CYS A 39 7.43 -19.18 -9.01
N ALA A 40 8.59 -19.81 -8.83
CA ALA A 40 9.30 -20.51 -9.91
C ALA A 40 8.49 -21.70 -10.43
N ARG A 41 7.86 -22.48 -9.54
CA ARG A 41 6.98 -23.60 -9.92
C ARG A 41 5.76 -23.12 -10.70
N LEU A 42 5.11 -22.04 -10.26
CA LEU A 42 3.96 -21.45 -10.98
C LEU A 42 4.36 -21.01 -12.40
N LYS A 43 5.55 -20.40 -12.56
CA LYS A 43 6.07 -20.02 -13.87
C LYS A 43 6.42 -21.23 -14.74
N ALA A 44 7.02 -22.26 -14.15
CA ALA A 44 7.40 -23.49 -14.86
C ALA A 44 6.18 -24.30 -15.32
N ASP A 45 5.10 -24.28 -14.53
CA ASP A 45 3.83 -24.91 -14.88
C ASP A 45 3.16 -24.23 -16.09
N SER A 46 3.05 -22.90 -16.07
CA SER A 46 2.61 -22.12 -17.23
C SER A 46 3.15 -20.71 -17.21
N ALA A 47 4.11 -20.44 -18.09
CA ALA A 47 4.69 -19.11 -18.26
C ALA A 47 3.62 -18.08 -18.65
N THR A 48 2.69 -18.45 -19.54
CA THR A 48 1.60 -17.57 -19.98
C THR A 48 0.65 -17.22 -18.85
N ALA A 49 0.21 -18.21 -18.07
CA ALA A 49 -0.69 -17.96 -16.94
C ALA A 49 0.01 -17.10 -15.87
N PHE A 50 1.27 -17.42 -15.55
CA PHE A 50 2.08 -16.64 -14.62
C PHE A 50 2.19 -15.17 -15.06
N MET A 51 2.54 -14.93 -16.33
CA MET A 51 2.68 -13.58 -16.87
C MET A 51 1.35 -12.83 -16.92
N ASN A 52 0.25 -13.51 -17.23
CA ASN A 52 -1.07 -12.90 -17.19
C ASN A 52 -1.38 -12.36 -15.78
N ARG A 53 -1.10 -13.15 -14.74
CA ARG A 53 -1.29 -12.71 -13.34
C ARG A 53 -0.37 -11.56 -12.96
N CYS A 54 0.90 -11.58 -13.39
CA CYS A 54 1.81 -10.44 -13.18
C CYS A 54 1.33 -9.13 -13.82
N ASN A 55 0.47 -9.20 -14.83
CA ASN A 55 0.00 -8.06 -15.62
C ASN A 55 -1.44 -7.64 -15.32
N THR A 56 -2.19 -8.42 -14.52
CA THR A 56 -3.61 -8.19 -14.25
C THR A 56 -3.97 -8.22 -12.77
N GLU A 57 -3.19 -8.91 -11.93
CA GLU A 57 -3.46 -9.06 -10.50
C GLU A 57 -2.49 -8.23 -9.66
N ALA A 58 -2.99 -7.16 -9.02
CA ALA A 58 -2.19 -6.31 -8.13
C ALA A 58 -1.55 -7.11 -6.98
N ASP A 59 -2.33 -7.98 -6.32
CA ASP A 59 -1.85 -8.81 -5.21
C ASP A 59 -0.75 -9.78 -5.65
N PHE A 60 -0.83 -10.32 -6.87
CA PHE A 60 0.16 -11.25 -7.39
C PHE A 60 1.47 -10.54 -7.74
N ARG A 61 1.37 -9.41 -8.48
CA ARG A 61 2.52 -8.62 -8.93
C ARG A 61 3.25 -7.92 -7.79
N ILE A 62 2.53 -7.38 -6.81
CA ILE A 62 3.12 -6.52 -5.78
C ILE A 62 3.54 -7.32 -4.55
N ILE A 63 2.80 -8.38 -4.20
CA ILE A 63 2.99 -9.10 -2.94
C ILE A 63 3.45 -10.54 -3.15
N GLN A 64 2.76 -11.33 -3.97
CA GLN A 64 3.00 -12.78 -3.98
C GLN A 64 4.31 -13.18 -4.67
N CYS A 65 4.54 -12.67 -5.89
CA CYS A 65 5.66 -13.08 -6.73
C CYS A 65 6.40 -11.88 -7.35
N CYS A 66 6.57 -10.81 -6.57
CA CYS A 66 7.01 -9.52 -7.11
C CYS A 66 8.36 -9.57 -7.82
N THR A 67 9.39 -10.13 -7.18
CA THR A 67 10.74 -10.16 -7.78
C THR A 67 10.77 -11.04 -9.02
N LEU A 68 10.01 -12.14 -9.04
CA LEU A 68 9.96 -13.00 -10.22
C LEU A 68 9.16 -12.36 -11.36
N CYS A 69 8.06 -11.66 -11.07
CA CYS A 69 7.33 -10.88 -12.07
C CYS A 69 8.21 -9.79 -12.69
N GLU A 70 9.01 -9.09 -11.87
CA GLU A 70 9.93 -8.05 -12.35
C GLU A 70 10.99 -8.63 -13.30
N ASN A 71 11.63 -9.73 -12.89
CA ASN A 71 12.65 -10.40 -13.69
C ASN A 71 12.08 -11.10 -14.94
N SER A 72 10.75 -11.24 -15.04
CA SER A 72 10.08 -11.98 -16.12
C SER A 72 9.27 -11.10 -17.07
N SER A 73 8.98 -9.84 -16.70
CA SER A 73 8.13 -8.94 -17.49
C SER A 73 8.97 -7.91 -18.25
N PRO A 74 9.22 -8.10 -19.55
CA PRO A 74 9.90 -7.09 -20.36
C PRO A 74 8.99 -5.90 -20.72
N THR A 75 7.68 -6.00 -20.49
CA THR A 75 6.69 -5.04 -20.98
C THR A 75 6.38 -3.90 -20.01
N SER A 76 6.61 -4.07 -18.72
CA SER A 76 6.37 -3.04 -17.71
C SER A 76 7.19 -3.27 -16.45
N SER A 77 7.93 -2.24 -16.07
CA SER A 77 8.68 -2.18 -14.80
C SER A 77 7.72 -2.15 -13.61
N TYR A 78 8.21 -2.53 -12.43
CA TYR A 78 7.46 -2.42 -11.18
C TYR A 78 6.85 -1.03 -10.99
N GLU A 79 7.63 0.01 -11.28
CA GLU A 79 7.28 1.42 -11.11
C GLU A 79 6.08 1.86 -11.96
N THR A 80 5.85 1.19 -13.09
CA THR A 80 4.73 1.49 -13.98
C THR A 80 3.55 0.54 -13.75
N ALA A 81 3.82 -0.76 -13.60
CA ALA A 81 2.79 -1.77 -13.46
C ALA A 81 2.10 -1.72 -12.10
N ALA A 82 2.86 -1.56 -11.01
CA ALA A 82 2.32 -1.66 -9.66
C ALA A 82 1.30 -0.55 -9.34
N PRO A 83 1.58 0.75 -9.60
CA PRO A 83 0.58 1.79 -9.38
C PRO A 83 -0.63 1.64 -10.29
N ALA A 84 -0.44 1.24 -11.55
CA ALA A 84 -1.53 1.03 -12.50
C ALA A 84 -2.48 -0.08 -12.01
N LEU A 85 -1.93 -1.22 -11.58
CA LEU A 85 -2.72 -2.34 -11.05
C LEU A 85 -3.39 -2.01 -9.73
N ALA A 86 -2.70 -1.33 -8.81
CA ALA A 86 -3.28 -0.90 -7.54
C ALA A 86 -4.48 0.05 -7.74
N ASN A 87 -4.40 0.94 -8.74
CA ASN A 87 -5.49 1.87 -9.07
C ASN A 87 -6.62 1.24 -9.90
N ALA A 88 -6.31 0.27 -10.77
CA ALA A 88 -7.32 -0.44 -11.56
C ALA A 88 -8.35 -1.18 -10.67
N GLU A 89 -7.89 -1.70 -9.53
CA GLU A 89 -8.73 -2.34 -8.53
C GLU A 89 -8.66 -1.59 -7.18
N CYS A 90 -8.99 -0.30 -7.20
CA CYS A 90 -8.90 0.53 -6.01
C CYS A 90 -10.13 0.47 -5.11
N PHE A 91 -10.21 -0.54 -4.26
CA PHE A 91 -11.27 -0.68 -3.26
C PHE A 91 -10.78 -1.47 -2.03
N ASP A 92 -11.53 -1.36 -0.93
CA ASP A 92 -11.34 -2.22 0.23
C ASP A 92 -12.10 -3.53 0.03
N ARG A 93 -11.41 -4.66 0.19
CA ARG A 93 -12.04 -5.99 0.12
C ARG A 93 -12.94 -6.24 1.33
N MET A 94 -12.57 -5.66 2.48
CA MET A 94 -13.36 -5.70 3.71
C MET A 94 -14.28 -4.49 3.83
N SER A 95 -15.23 -4.53 4.76
CA SER A 95 -16.14 -3.40 4.99
C SER A 95 -15.38 -2.16 5.44
N THR A 96 -15.90 -0.97 5.09
CA THR A 96 -15.32 0.31 5.52
C THR A 96 -15.17 0.39 7.04
N ALA A 97 -16.10 -0.18 7.80
CA ALA A 97 -16.01 -0.22 9.26
C ALA A 97 -14.84 -1.09 9.77
N TYR A 98 -14.57 -2.21 9.10
CA TYR A 98 -13.42 -3.05 9.41
C TYR A 98 -12.12 -2.32 9.07
N CYS A 99 -12.00 -1.79 7.85
CA CYS A 99 -10.78 -1.10 7.43
C CYS A 99 -10.53 0.18 8.22
N LYS A 100 -11.57 0.88 8.66
CA LYS A 100 -11.42 1.98 9.62
C LYS A 100 -10.79 1.52 10.93
N LYS A 101 -11.28 0.43 11.53
CA LYS A 101 -10.70 -0.12 12.77
C LYS A 101 -9.27 -0.60 12.57
N TYR A 102 -8.99 -1.21 11.42
CA TYR A 102 -7.67 -1.67 11.02
C TYR A 102 -6.67 -0.50 10.94
N VAL A 103 -7.04 0.57 10.25
CA VAL A 103 -6.22 1.78 10.11
C VAL A 103 -6.08 2.50 11.45
N ASP A 104 -7.16 2.62 12.22
CA ASP A 104 -7.16 3.28 13.53
C ASP A 104 -6.45 2.47 14.63
N GLY A 105 -6.06 1.22 14.36
CA GLY A 105 -5.47 0.31 15.36
C GLY A 105 -6.39 0.03 16.55
N THR A 106 -7.71 0.18 16.36
CA THR A 106 -8.73 0.10 17.44
C THR A 106 -9.43 -1.26 17.52
N ASP A 107 -8.98 -2.26 16.75
CA ASP A 107 -9.57 -3.58 16.81
C ASP A 107 -9.24 -4.28 18.13
N VAL A 108 -10.29 -4.76 18.81
CA VAL A 108 -10.24 -5.31 20.18
C VAL A 108 -9.68 -6.73 20.19
N TRP A 109 -9.69 -7.41 19.04
CA TRP A 109 -9.40 -8.85 18.93
C TRP A 109 -7.91 -9.20 18.77
N SER A 110 -7.01 -8.23 18.75
CA SER A 110 -5.57 -8.50 18.64
C SER A 110 -4.75 -7.58 19.52
N SER A 111 -3.91 -8.17 20.37
CA SER A 111 -2.90 -7.46 21.16
C SER A 111 -1.76 -6.85 20.33
N GLY A 112 -1.84 -6.86 19.00
CA GLY A 112 -0.85 -6.34 18.07
C GLY A 112 -1.37 -5.13 17.31
N THR A 113 -0.50 -4.15 17.08
CA THR A 113 -0.81 -2.95 16.30
C THR A 113 -0.87 -3.31 14.82
N TRP A 114 -2.07 -3.56 14.29
CA TRP A 114 -2.26 -3.64 12.84
C TRP A 114 -2.06 -2.25 12.25
N THR A 115 -1.18 -2.14 11.27
CA THR A 115 -0.91 -0.89 10.58
C THR A 115 -0.94 -1.09 9.06
N CYS A 116 -1.06 0.01 8.33
CA CYS A 116 -0.89 0.03 6.89
C CYS A 116 0.58 0.01 6.45
N GLU A 117 1.52 -0.25 7.36
CA GLU A 117 2.96 -0.21 7.09
C GLU A 117 3.70 -1.38 7.73
N GLY A 118 5.00 -1.50 7.44
CA GLY A 118 5.87 -2.50 8.05
C GLY A 118 5.41 -3.95 7.79
N LEU A 119 5.43 -4.77 8.84
CA LEU A 119 5.12 -6.20 8.79
C LEU A 119 3.71 -6.51 8.25
N HIS A 120 2.76 -5.57 8.42
CA HIS A 120 1.36 -5.77 8.08
C HIS A 120 0.96 -5.17 6.73
N ALA A 121 1.88 -4.46 6.04
CA ALA A 121 1.60 -3.79 4.78
C ALA A 121 1.06 -4.74 3.69
N ALA A 122 1.59 -5.97 3.61
CA ALA A 122 1.11 -6.96 2.65
C ALA A 122 -0.34 -7.40 2.90
N VAL A 123 -0.73 -7.51 4.17
CA VAL A 123 -2.12 -7.82 4.54
C VAL A 123 -2.99 -6.60 4.25
N ALA A 124 -2.60 -5.44 4.76
CA ALA A 124 -3.27 -4.16 4.56
C ALA A 124 -3.58 -3.87 3.09
N PHE A 125 -2.62 -4.08 2.19
CA PHE A 125 -2.80 -3.88 0.74
C PHE A 125 -3.83 -4.83 0.11
N ARG A 126 -4.01 -6.05 0.65
CA ARG A 126 -4.99 -7.02 0.15
C ARG A 126 -6.40 -6.76 0.65
N ILE A 127 -6.54 -6.28 1.88
CA ILE A 127 -7.84 -6.15 2.56
C ILE A 127 -8.39 -4.73 2.59
N CYS A 128 -7.53 -3.73 2.75
CA CYS A 128 -7.88 -2.34 3.00
C CYS A 128 -7.11 -1.39 2.10
N ARG A 129 -7.01 -1.73 0.80
CA ARG A 129 -6.17 -1.04 -0.18
C ARG A 129 -6.47 0.46 -0.28
N LEU A 130 -7.76 0.81 -0.31
CA LEU A 130 -8.24 2.18 -0.44
C LEU A 130 -8.14 2.92 0.90
N SER A 131 -8.60 2.31 1.99
CA SER A 131 -8.56 2.91 3.33
C SER A 131 -7.13 3.19 3.80
N CYS A 132 -6.19 2.30 3.49
CA CYS A 132 -4.76 2.51 3.74
C CYS A 132 -4.11 3.48 2.75
N GLY A 133 -4.80 3.91 1.68
CA GLY A 133 -4.27 4.89 0.74
C GLY A 133 -3.23 4.36 -0.25
N TYR A 134 -3.16 3.03 -0.47
CA TYR A 134 -2.27 2.45 -1.49
C TYR A 134 -2.71 2.75 -2.92
N CYS A 135 -3.94 3.22 -3.10
CA CYS A 135 -4.53 3.59 -4.37
C CYS A 135 -5.53 4.74 -4.16
N THR A 136 -5.96 5.36 -5.25
CA THR A 136 -6.99 6.39 -5.22
C THR A 136 -8.05 6.16 -6.28
N VAL A 137 -9.32 6.35 -5.90
CA VAL A 137 -10.42 6.47 -6.87
C VAL A 137 -10.31 7.80 -7.60
N THR A 138 -10.31 7.75 -8.93
CA THR A 138 -10.21 8.93 -9.82
C THR A 138 -11.29 9.95 -9.45
N GLY A 139 -10.87 11.12 -8.94
CA GLY A 139 -11.76 12.18 -8.42
C GLY A 139 -11.57 12.55 -6.95
N SER A 140 -10.70 11.86 -6.20
CA SER A 140 -10.36 12.22 -4.81
C SER A 140 -9.10 13.10 -4.77
N THR A 141 -9.29 14.42 -4.80
CA THR A 141 -8.22 15.43 -4.96
C THR A 141 -7.49 15.79 -3.67
N THR A 142 -7.11 14.84 -2.80
CA THR A 142 -6.37 15.23 -1.58
C THR A 142 -5.18 14.41 -1.12
N VAL A 143 -4.90 13.16 -1.57
CA VAL A 143 -3.72 12.45 -0.99
C VAL A 143 -3.00 11.44 -1.89
N ALA A 144 -3.14 11.50 -3.22
CA ALA A 144 -2.53 10.52 -4.13
C ALA A 144 -1.03 10.76 -4.44
N SER A 145 -0.52 11.98 -4.27
CA SER A 145 0.75 12.38 -4.91
C SER A 145 2.02 11.92 -4.18
N VAL A 146 1.94 11.43 -2.94
CA VAL A 146 3.14 11.03 -2.17
C VAL A 146 3.45 9.54 -2.37
N VAL A 147 2.42 8.70 -2.51
CA VAL A 147 2.59 7.26 -2.67
C VAL A 147 3.15 6.94 -4.05
N ALA A 148 2.66 7.56 -5.12
CA ALA A 148 3.14 7.29 -6.49
C ALA A 148 4.62 7.65 -6.73
N THR A 149 5.20 8.58 -5.97
CA THR A 149 6.61 8.99 -6.12
C THR A 149 7.59 8.14 -5.30
N ALA A 150 7.10 7.28 -4.41
CA ALA A 150 7.93 6.45 -3.53
C ALA A 150 8.09 4.98 -3.99
N TRP A 151 7.34 4.53 -5.02
CA TRP A 151 7.29 3.13 -5.48
C TRP A 151 8.40 2.77 -6.47
N THR A 152 9.64 3.16 -6.20
CA THR A 152 10.76 2.64 -6.99
C THR A 152 11.01 1.17 -6.62
N LEU A 153 11.44 0.37 -7.59
CA LEU A 153 11.81 -1.04 -7.34
C LEU A 153 12.91 -1.12 -6.25
N THR A 154 13.86 -0.19 -6.31
CA THR A 154 14.97 -0.09 -5.35
C THR A 154 14.48 0.07 -3.91
N ASN A 155 13.53 0.99 -3.67
CA ASN A 155 12.97 1.20 -2.33
C ASN A 155 12.13 -0.01 -1.90
N ALA A 156 11.33 -0.56 -2.81
CA ALA A 156 10.47 -1.71 -2.50
C ALA A 156 11.26 -3.00 -2.20
N GLN A 157 12.51 -3.11 -2.67
CA GLN A 157 13.41 -4.24 -2.39
C GLN A 157 14.37 -3.98 -1.23
N ASP A 158 14.50 -2.73 -0.76
CA ASP A 158 15.46 -2.33 0.26
C ASP A 158 15.25 -3.13 1.56
N THR A 159 16.23 -3.95 1.89
CA THR A 159 16.19 -4.76 3.11
C THR A 159 16.21 -3.90 4.37
N ALA A 160 16.73 -2.67 4.38
CA ALA A 160 16.65 -1.80 5.55
C ALA A 160 15.21 -1.35 5.84
N GLN A 161 14.43 -1.07 4.79
CA GLN A 161 13.01 -0.72 4.90
C GLN A 161 12.11 -1.95 5.08
N CYS A 162 12.56 -3.11 4.60
CA CYS A 162 11.80 -4.35 4.56
C CYS A 162 12.25 -5.43 5.56
N SER A 163 13.26 -5.18 6.40
CA SER A 163 13.88 -6.20 7.28
C SER A 163 13.02 -6.58 8.49
N GLY A 164 11.91 -5.86 8.74
CA GLY A 164 10.91 -6.26 9.72
C GLY A 164 9.97 -7.37 9.25
N LEU A 165 10.02 -7.78 7.97
CA LEU A 165 9.04 -8.69 7.33
C LEU A 165 9.46 -10.17 7.30
N GLY A 166 10.49 -10.58 8.02
CA GLY A 166 10.84 -12.00 8.15
C GLY A 166 12.21 -12.27 8.75
N LYS A 167 12.22 -12.66 10.03
CA LYS A 167 12.83 -13.93 10.41
C LYS A 167 11.71 -14.93 10.62
#